data_AF-A0A963KZ55-F1
#
_entry.id   AF-A0A963KZ55-F1
#
_cell.length_a   1.000
_cell.length_b   1.000
_cell.length_c   1.000
_cell.angle_alpha   90.00
_cell.angle_beta   90.00
_cell.angle_gamma   90.00
#
_symmetry.space_group_name_H-M   'P 1'
#
loop_
_entity.id
_entity.type
_entity.pdbx_description
1 polymer ?
#
loop_
_entity_poly.entity_id
_entity_poly.type
_entity_poly.pdbx_seq_one_letter_code
_entity_poly.pdbx_strand_id
1 'polypeptide(L)'
;MSSIINAISVDIEDWFQVGAFETTISKADWDSLSPRVERNTDAVLALFAESGVKGTFFTLGWVAERFPALIRRIVDAGHELASHGYNHQRVFTFTPDQFRADLKKSRDLLEQAGGVKVNGYRAPSFSIDARTPWAHAILVEEGYRYSSSVAPVVHDHYGWPQAPRFAFRPLADSGLTELPVTTARLGGRTLAAGGGGFFRLLPYAFSRWAVRQVNGQDKRPAILYFHPWEIDPDQPRVAGAPLKSRLRHYTNLGVMAPKLRRLIADFEWGRVDALVEAQAKDAPCWPVQ
;
A
#
# COMPACT_ATOMS: atom_id res chain seq x y z
N MET A 1 9.49 27.20 -8.81
CA MET A 1 9.76 26.01 -7.96
C MET A 1 9.22 24.82 -8.72
N SER A 2 10.00 23.76 -8.93
CA SER A 2 9.45 22.55 -9.54
C SER A 2 8.33 22.00 -8.64
N SER A 3 7.29 21.46 -9.26
CA SER A 3 6.22 20.74 -8.57
C SER A 3 6.80 19.55 -7.80
N ILE A 4 6.21 19.25 -6.63
CA ILE A 4 6.55 18.06 -5.85
C ILE A 4 5.82 16.87 -6.48
N ILE A 5 6.56 15.83 -6.84
CA ILE A 5 6.00 14.57 -7.32
C ILE A 5 5.61 13.72 -6.10
N ASN A 6 4.33 13.41 -5.98
CA ASN A 6 3.79 12.51 -4.96
C ASN A 6 3.89 11.05 -5.43
N ALA A 7 3.75 10.06 -4.55
CA ALA A 7 3.61 8.67 -4.96
C ALA A 7 2.15 8.21 -4.88
N ILE A 8 1.72 7.50 -5.91
CA ILE A 8 0.47 6.74 -5.91
C ILE A 8 0.79 5.26 -6.01
N SER A 9 0.12 4.47 -5.18
CA SER A 9 0.33 3.03 -5.10
C SER A 9 -0.99 2.28 -5.06
N VAL A 10 -0.92 1.00 -5.42
CA VAL A 10 -2.06 0.10 -5.48
C VAL A 10 -1.67 -1.16 -4.72
N ASP A 11 -2.45 -1.52 -3.70
CA ASP A 11 -2.25 -2.76 -2.96
C ASP A 11 -3.10 -3.85 -3.64
N ILE A 12 -2.45 -4.72 -4.40
CA ILE A 12 -3.08 -5.74 -5.23
C ILE A 12 -3.48 -6.94 -4.37
N GLU A 13 -4.73 -6.87 -3.93
CA GLU A 13 -5.49 -7.90 -3.26
C GLU A 13 -6.90 -8.00 -3.85
N ASP A 14 -7.52 -9.17 -3.76
CA ASP A 14 -8.91 -9.39 -4.17
C ASP A 14 -9.90 -9.11 -3.01
N TRP A 15 -11.19 -9.00 -3.35
CA TRP A 15 -12.25 -8.61 -2.41
C TRP A 15 -12.36 -9.50 -1.16
N PHE A 16 -11.93 -10.76 -1.25
CA PHE A 16 -11.95 -11.74 -0.15
C PHE A 16 -10.65 -11.81 0.66
N GLN A 17 -9.57 -11.17 0.20
CA GLN A 17 -8.26 -11.20 0.85
C GLN A 17 -8.10 -10.09 1.90
N VAL A 18 -9.03 -9.15 1.90
CA VAL A 18 -9.03 -7.97 2.75
C VAL A 18 -9.10 -8.32 4.23
N GLY A 19 -8.43 -7.51 5.06
CA GLY A 19 -8.52 -7.63 6.52
C GLY A 19 -9.94 -7.50 7.08
N ALA A 20 -10.88 -6.90 6.34
CA ALA A 20 -12.27 -6.77 6.77
C ALA A 20 -13.02 -8.12 6.85
N PHE A 21 -12.58 -9.15 6.12
CA PHE A 21 -13.21 -10.46 6.07
C PHE A 21 -12.33 -11.58 6.63
N GLU A 22 -11.20 -11.26 7.26
CA GLU A 22 -10.24 -12.25 7.77
C GLU A 22 -10.82 -13.23 8.81
N THR A 23 -11.88 -12.83 9.52
CA THR A 23 -12.59 -13.68 10.50
C THR A 23 -13.86 -14.31 9.93
N THR A 24 -14.17 -14.04 8.66
CA THR A 24 -15.39 -14.51 7.97
C THR A 24 -15.08 -15.46 6.82
N ILE A 25 -13.98 -15.24 6.10
CA ILE A 25 -13.55 -16.06 4.96
C ILE A 25 -12.22 -16.71 5.33
N SER A 26 -12.18 -18.05 5.36
CA SER A 26 -10.95 -18.78 5.55
C SER A 26 -10.04 -18.64 4.33
N LYS A 27 -8.72 -18.54 4.56
CA LYS A 27 -7.73 -18.55 3.47
C LYS A 27 -7.77 -19.84 2.66
N ALA A 28 -8.20 -20.95 3.27
CA ALA A 28 -8.37 -22.23 2.60
C ALA A 28 -9.49 -22.20 1.53
N ASP A 29 -10.45 -21.29 1.67
CA ASP A 29 -11.61 -21.19 0.77
C ASP A 29 -11.34 -20.26 -0.42
N TRP A 30 -10.23 -19.51 -0.43
CA TRP A 30 -9.96 -18.48 -1.44
C TRP A 30 -9.97 -19.01 -2.87
N ASP A 31 -9.47 -20.23 -3.10
CA ASP A 31 -9.46 -20.86 -4.43
C ASP A 31 -10.85 -21.27 -4.93
N SER A 32 -11.86 -21.28 -4.05
CA SER A 32 -13.26 -21.55 -4.41
C SER A 32 -14.06 -20.28 -4.75
N LEU A 33 -13.50 -19.10 -4.49
CA LEU A 33 -14.17 -17.82 -4.69
C LEU A 33 -13.89 -17.27 -6.09
N SER A 34 -14.86 -16.56 -6.66
CA SER A 34 -14.68 -15.93 -7.98
C SER A 34 -13.79 -14.68 -7.87
N PRO A 35 -12.59 -14.70 -8.46
CA PRO A 35 -11.67 -13.57 -8.40
C PRO A 35 -12.20 -12.39 -9.21
N ARG A 36 -11.91 -11.17 -8.73
CA ARG A 36 -12.15 -9.90 -9.46
C ARG A 36 -10.84 -9.13 -9.69
N VAL A 37 -9.72 -9.58 -9.12
CA VAL A 37 -8.44 -8.86 -9.13
C VAL A 37 -7.95 -8.50 -10.54
N GLU A 38 -8.06 -9.39 -11.53
CA GLU A 38 -7.63 -9.07 -12.91
C GLU A 38 -8.44 -7.92 -13.50
N ARG A 39 -9.77 -8.06 -13.59
CA ARG A 39 -10.67 -7.01 -14.11
C ARG A 39 -10.45 -5.68 -13.40
N ASN A 40 -10.37 -5.72 -12.07
CA ASN A 40 -10.26 -4.51 -11.27
C ASN A 40 -8.90 -3.83 -11.48
N THR A 41 -7.82 -4.62 -11.56
CA THR A 41 -6.48 -4.09 -11.82
C THR A 41 -6.36 -3.55 -13.24
N ASP A 42 -6.96 -4.22 -14.24
CA ASP A 42 -6.99 -3.73 -15.62
C ASP A 42 -7.73 -2.37 -15.72
N ALA A 43 -8.80 -2.18 -14.95
CA ALA A 43 -9.48 -0.88 -14.86
C ALA A 43 -8.60 0.21 -14.20
N VAL A 44 -7.78 -0.15 -13.22
CA VAL A 44 -6.79 0.77 -12.63
C VAL A 44 -5.69 1.12 -13.63
N LEU A 45 -5.17 0.13 -14.36
CA LEU A 45 -4.17 0.34 -15.41
C LEU A 45 -4.70 1.27 -16.50
N ALA A 46 -5.95 1.08 -16.93
CA ALA A 46 -6.61 1.98 -17.88
C ALA A 46 -6.71 3.42 -17.34
N LEU A 47 -7.11 3.60 -16.08
CA LEU A 47 -7.20 4.91 -15.43
C LEU A 47 -5.84 5.61 -15.34
N PHE A 48 -4.76 4.87 -15.03
CA PHE A 48 -3.40 5.40 -15.03
C PHE A 48 -2.90 5.73 -16.44
N ALA A 49 -3.23 4.90 -17.44
CA ALA A 49 -2.89 5.14 -18.83
C ALA A 49 -3.58 6.41 -19.40
N GLU A 50 -4.86 6.62 -19.09
CA GLU A 50 -5.63 7.83 -19.44
C GLU A 50 -4.92 9.12 -18.98
N SER A 51 -4.20 9.04 -17.85
CA SER A 51 -3.56 10.20 -17.21
C SER A 51 -2.04 10.24 -17.38
N GLY A 52 -1.44 9.26 -18.07
CA GLY A 52 0.02 9.14 -18.22
C GLY A 52 0.77 8.88 -16.90
N VAL A 53 0.10 8.46 -15.83
CA VAL A 53 0.72 8.26 -14.51
C VAL A 53 1.34 6.88 -14.41
N LYS A 54 2.50 6.79 -13.75
CA LYS A 54 3.09 5.51 -13.32
C LYS A 54 3.10 5.43 -11.80
N GLY A 55 2.37 4.46 -11.23
CA GLY A 55 2.38 4.14 -9.80
C GLY A 55 3.14 2.85 -9.46
N THR A 56 3.07 2.48 -8.18
CA THR A 56 3.65 1.25 -7.62
C THR A 56 2.57 0.25 -7.22
N PHE A 57 2.75 -1.02 -7.58
CA PHE A 57 1.78 -2.09 -7.34
C PHE A 57 2.36 -3.05 -6.30
N PHE A 58 1.99 -2.85 -5.03
CA PHE A 58 2.34 -3.77 -3.95
C PHE A 58 1.45 -5.00 -4.06
N THR A 59 2.01 -6.12 -4.48
CA THR A 59 1.24 -7.28 -4.94
C THR A 59 1.45 -8.50 -4.07
N LEU A 60 0.34 -9.18 -3.76
CA LEU A 60 0.37 -10.44 -3.04
C LEU A 60 0.99 -11.55 -3.90
N GLY A 61 1.85 -12.36 -3.29
CA GLY A 61 2.40 -13.56 -3.93
C GLY A 61 1.32 -14.56 -4.36
N TRP A 62 0.21 -14.65 -3.60
CA TRP A 62 -0.95 -15.46 -3.98
C TRP A 62 -1.54 -15.04 -5.33
N VAL A 63 -1.60 -13.74 -5.61
CA VAL A 63 -2.09 -13.18 -6.87
C VAL A 63 -1.08 -13.46 -7.98
N ALA A 64 0.22 -13.26 -7.75
CA ALA A 64 1.24 -13.55 -8.75
C ALA A 64 1.31 -15.02 -9.17
N GLU A 65 1.12 -15.94 -8.22
CA GLU A 65 1.09 -17.38 -8.48
C GLU A 65 -0.07 -17.78 -9.40
N ARG A 66 -1.24 -17.14 -9.25
CA ARG A 66 -2.47 -17.51 -9.98
C ARG A 66 -2.71 -16.69 -11.24
N PHE A 67 -2.25 -15.45 -11.24
CA PHE A 67 -2.46 -14.49 -12.32
C PHE A 67 -1.13 -13.91 -12.83
N PRO A 68 -0.15 -14.74 -13.24
CA PRO A 68 1.16 -14.24 -13.69
C PRO A 68 1.06 -13.37 -14.95
N ALA A 69 0.00 -13.52 -15.75
CA ALA A 69 -0.27 -12.62 -16.88
C ALA A 69 -0.63 -11.21 -16.43
N LEU A 70 -1.35 -11.05 -15.31
CA LEU A 70 -1.66 -9.74 -14.73
C LEU A 70 -0.37 -9.03 -14.27
N ILE A 71 0.55 -9.76 -13.64
CA ILE A 71 1.83 -9.20 -13.17
C ILE A 71 2.64 -8.65 -14.35
N ARG A 72 2.70 -9.41 -15.47
CA ARG A 72 3.33 -8.93 -16.71
C ARG A 72 2.67 -7.67 -17.24
N ARG A 73 1.34 -7.59 -17.28
CA ARG A 73 0.62 -6.37 -17.71
C ARG A 73 0.99 -5.14 -16.86
N ILE A 74 1.13 -5.30 -15.55
CA ILE A 74 1.56 -4.21 -14.65
C ILE A 74 2.96 -3.71 -15.03
N VAL A 75 3.91 -4.64 -15.20
CA VAL A 75 5.32 -4.32 -15.53
C VAL A 75 5.44 -3.74 -16.95
N ASP A 76 4.79 -4.35 -17.94
CA ASP A 76 4.79 -3.91 -19.34
C ASP A 76 4.19 -2.50 -19.49
N ALA A 77 3.23 -2.15 -18.64
CA ALA A 77 2.68 -0.80 -18.55
C ALA A 77 3.64 0.21 -17.88
N GLY A 78 4.85 -0.18 -17.46
CA GLY A 78 5.88 0.69 -16.88
C GLY A 78 5.64 1.06 -15.41
N HIS A 79 4.82 0.29 -14.71
CA HIS A 79 4.62 0.46 -13.27
C HIS A 79 5.68 -0.27 -12.46
N GLU A 80 5.92 0.17 -11.23
CA GLU A 80 6.77 -0.58 -10.31
C GLU A 80 6.00 -1.78 -9.75
N LEU A 81 6.65 -2.95 -9.72
CA LEU A 81 6.19 -4.13 -9.00
C LEU A 81 6.89 -4.22 -7.63
N ALA A 82 6.11 -4.26 -6.56
CA ALA A 82 6.60 -4.39 -5.18
C ALA A 82 5.89 -5.53 -4.44
N SER A 83 6.47 -6.03 -3.35
CA SER A 83 5.89 -7.13 -2.57
C SER A 83 4.89 -6.64 -1.52
N HIS A 84 3.79 -7.37 -1.38
CA HIS A 84 2.81 -7.20 -0.30
C HIS A 84 2.71 -8.45 0.60
N GLY A 85 3.74 -9.30 0.60
CA GLY A 85 3.72 -10.62 1.25
C GLY A 85 2.93 -11.65 0.44
N TYR A 86 2.74 -12.86 0.97
CA TYR A 86 2.09 -13.94 0.19
C TYR A 86 0.55 -13.91 0.33
N ASN A 87 0.03 -13.98 1.55
CA ASN A 87 -1.40 -14.20 1.85
C ASN A 87 -2.02 -13.09 2.71
N HIS A 88 -1.59 -11.84 2.56
CA HIS A 88 -2.10 -10.69 3.31
C HIS A 88 -2.11 -10.92 4.85
N GLN A 89 -1.04 -11.53 5.38
CA GLN A 89 -0.89 -11.78 6.81
C GLN A 89 -0.18 -10.59 7.47
N ARG A 90 -0.66 -10.18 8.65
CA ARG A 90 -0.05 -9.08 9.40
C ARG A 90 1.29 -9.49 10.00
N VAL A 91 2.31 -8.66 9.83
CA VAL A 91 3.69 -8.93 10.25
C VAL A 91 3.81 -9.19 11.75
N PHE A 92 3.08 -8.45 12.59
CA PHE A 92 3.07 -8.68 14.04
C PHE A 92 2.47 -10.03 14.49
N THR A 93 1.93 -10.84 13.57
CA THR A 93 1.45 -12.20 13.85
C THR A 93 2.44 -13.28 13.43
N PHE A 94 3.54 -12.90 12.77
CA PHE A 94 4.61 -13.81 12.40
C PHE A 94 5.67 -13.90 13.49
N THR A 95 6.32 -15.06 13.57
CA THR A 95 7.70 -15.13 14.07
C THR A 95 8.69 -14.56 13.03
N PRO A 96 9.90 -14.14 13.44
CA PRO A 96 10.96 -13.74 12.51
C PRO A 96 11.17 -14.70 11.33
N ASP A 97 11.23 -16.01 11.60
CA ASP A 97 11.47 -17.02 10.55
C ASP A 97 10.27 -17.21 9.62
N GLN A 98 9.04 -17.11 10.15
CA GLN A 98 7.84 -17.13 9.32
C GLN A 98 7.78 -15.92 8.40
N PHE A 99 8.13 -14.73 8.90
CA PHE A 99 8.21 -13.53 8.07
C PHE A 99 9.26 -13.67 6.98
N ARG A 100 10.45 -14.16 7.33
CA ARG A 100 11.53 -14.43 6.37
C ARG A 100 11.07 -15.40 5.26
N ALA A 101 10.37 -16.47 5.63
CA ALA A 101 9.85 -17.43 4.67
C ALA A 101 8.75 -16.82 3.77
N ASP A 102 7.86 -15.99 4.32
CA ASP A 102 6.83 -15.28 3.55
C ASP A 102 7.45 -14.30 2.54
N LEU A 103 8.48 -13.55 2.96
CA LEU A 103 9.22 -12.63 2.11
C LEU A 103 9.92 -13.33 0.95
N LYS A 104 10.60 -14.45 1.20
CA LYS A 104 11.25 -15.26 0.15
C LYS A 104 10.23 -15.76 -0.85
N LYS A 105 9.19 -16.45 -0.35
CA LYS A 105 8.14 -17.03 -1.21
C LYS A 105 7.45 -15.97 -2.07
N SER A 106 7.01 -14.87 -1.45
CA SER A 106 6.29 -13.82 -2.17
C SER A 106 7.19 -13.14 -3.21
N ARG A 107 8.43 -12.81 -2.85
CA ARG A 107 9.37 -12.20 -3.79
C ARG A 107 9.66 -13.11 -4.97
N ASP A 108 9.99 -14.38 -4.72
CA ASP A 108 10.35 -15.32 -5.79
C ASP A 108 9.22 -15.45 -6.82
N LEU A 109 7.96 -15.55 -6.35
CA LEU A 109 6.78 -15.62 -7.23
C LEU A 109 6.58 -14.34 -8.04
N LEU A 110 6.75 -13.17 -7.41
CA LEU A 110 6.60 -11.87 -8.08
C LEU A 110 7.69 -11.66 -9.14
N GLU A 111 8.95 -11.97 -8.82
CA GLU A 111 10.07 -11.82 -9.75
C GLU A 111 9.96 -12.81 -10.91
N GLN A 112 9.55 -14.06 -10.66
CA GLN A 112 9.27 -15.04 -11.72
C GLN A 112 8.13 -14.61 -12.63
N ALA A 113 7.04 -14.08 -12.08
CA ALA A 113 5.90 -13.64 -12.86
C ALA A 113 6.18 -12.34 -13.63
N GLY A 114 6.88 -11.38 -13.02
CA GLY A 114 7.11 -10.04 -13.57
C GLY A 114 8.40 -9.88 -14.37
N GLY A 115 9.36 -10.78 -14.24
CA GLY A 115 10.66 -10.68 -14.91
C GLY A 115 11.52 -9.48 -14.47
N VAL A 116 11.21 -8.88 -13.32
CA VAL A 116 11.90 -7.73 -12.75
C VAL A 116 12.25 -7.98 -11.29
N LYS A 117 13.31 -7.33 -10.80
CA LYS A 117 13.69 -7.40 -9.39
C LYS A 117 12.69 -6.63 -8.52
N VAL A 118 12.25 -7.25 -7.43
CA VAL A 118 11.34 -6.64 -6.46
C VAL A 118 12.15 -6.05 -5.30
N ASN A 119 12.19 -4.72 -5.24
CA ASN A 119 12.98 -3.98 -4.24
C ASN A 119 12.15 -3.41 -3.08
N GLY A 120 10.83 -3.28 -3.28
CA GLY A 120 9.91 -2.67 -2.32
C GLY A 120 9.08 -3.68 -1.55
N TYR A 121 8.78 -3.37 -0.30
CA TYR A 121 7.83 -4.12 0.53
C TYR A 121 6.80 -3.19 1.17
N ARG A 122 5.54 -3.64 1.25
CA ARG A 122 4.52 -3.05 2.12
C ARG A 122 3.88 -4.14 2.95
N ALA A 123 3.87 -3.97 4.26
CA ALA A 123 3.19 -4.91 5.14
C ALA A 123 1.66 -4.81 4.99
N PRO A 124 0.95 -5.95 4.88
CA PRO A 124 -0.50 -6.00 4.99
C PRO A 124 -1.01 -5.23 6.20
N SER A 125 -2.01 -4.36 5.99
CA SER A 125 -2.54 -3.48 7.05
C SER A 125 -1.53 -2.52 7.71
N PHE A 126 -0.41 -2.17 7.06
CA PHE A 126 0.67 -1.37 7.67
C PHE A 126 1.15 -1.92 9.02
N SER A 127 1.30 -3.24 9.09
CA SER A 127 1.49 -3.97 10.34
C SER A 127 2.93 -4.06 10.83
N ILE A 128 3.84 -3.21 10.32
CA ILE A 128 5.16 -3.03 10.94
C ILE A 128 5.06 -1.85 11.90
N ASP A 129 5.24 -2.14 13.18
CA ASP A 129 5.21 -1.16 14.26
C ASP A 129 6.13 -1.60 15.41
N ALA A 130 6.00 -0.95 16.58
CA ALA A 130 6.80 -1.24 17.77
C ALA A 130 6.74 -2.72 18.24
N ARG A 131 5.75 -3.51 17.82
CA ARG A 131 5.67 -4.96 18.13
C ARG A 131 6.64 -5.81 17.31
N THR A 132 7.17 -5.25 16.22
CA THR A 132 8.01 -5.96 15.25
C THR A 132 9.34 -5.24 15.04
N PRO A 133 10.14 -4.99 16.09
CA PRO A 133 11.41 -4.26 15.95
C PRO A 133 12.42 -5.00 15.06
N TRP A 134 12.23 -6.32 14.89
CA TRP A 134 13.03 -7.20 14.04
C TRP A 134 12.69 -7.11 12.54
N ALA A 135 11.54 -6.57 12.15
CA ALA A 135 11.03 -6.70 10.78
C ALA A 135 11.89 -5.96 9.74
N HIS A 136 12.33 -4.74 10.04
CA HIS A 136 13.19 -3.98 9.13
C HIS A 136 14.54 -4.65 8.89
N ALA A 137 15.12 -5.28 9.92
CA ALA A 137 16.39 -6.01 9.77
C ALA A 137 16.22 -7.20 8.81
N ILE A 138 15.15 -7.97 8.96
CA ILE A 138 14.85 -9.10 8.06
C ILE A 138 14.58 -8.62 6.63
N LEU A 139 13.92 -7.48 6.44
CA LEU A 139 13.76 -6.89 5.09
C LEU A 139 15.11 -6.61 4.43
N VAL A 140 16.09 -6.10 5.17
CA VAL A 140 17.46 -5.87 4.67
C VAL A 140 18.18 -7.19 4.35
N GLU A 141 18.13 -8.16 5.26
CA GLU A 141 18.73 -9.48 5.08
C GLU A 141 18.17 -10.18 3.84
N GLU A 142 16.86 -10.04 3.63
CA GLU A 142 16.17 -10.56 2.46
C GLU A 142 16.34 -9.66 1.24
N GLY A 143 17.09 -8.56 1.28
CA GLY A 143 17.49 -7.80 0.10
C GLY A 143 16.50 -6.74 -0.41
N TYR A 144 15.51 -6.35 0.40
CA TYR A 144 14.64 -5.21 0.10
C TYR A 144 15.40 -3.88 0.30
N ARG A 145 15.09 -2.90 -0.54
CA ARG A 145 15.71 -1.56 -0.50
C ARG A 145 14.86 -0.52 0.22
N TYR A 146 13.55 -0.72 0.23
CA TYR A 146 12.65 0.17 0.95
C TYR A 146 11.42 -0.56 1.47
N SER A 147 10.78 0.06 2.47
CA SER A 147 9.52 -0.37 3.04
C SER A 147 8.53 0.80 3.02
N SER A 148 7.25 0.52 2.80
CA SER A 148 6.15 1.49 2.97
C SER A 148 5.06 0.88 3.84
N SER A 149 5.47 0.44 5.04
CA SER A 149 4.74 -0.44 5.94
C SER A 149 4.29 0.24 7.23
N VAL A 150 4.74 1.47 7.50
CA VAL A 150 4.43 2.20 8.74
C VAL A 150 3.30 3.22 8.52
N ALA A 151 2.39 3.31 9.48
CA ALA A 151 1.31 4.30 9.52
C ALA A 151 1.39 5.16 10.81
N PRO A 152 1.83 6.43 10.75
CA PRO A 152 2.04 7.29 11.92
C PRO A 152 0.76 7.87 12.53
N VAL A 153 -0.19 7.00 12.90
CA VAL A 153 -1.52 7.33 13.41
C VAL A 153 -1.91 6.42 14.56
N VAL A 154 -2.90 6.84 15.35
CA VAL A 154 -3.60 5.96 16.29
C VAL A 154 -4.76 5.31 15.53
N HIS A 155 -4.76 3.98 15.42
CA HIS A 155 -5.82 3.24 14.75
C HIS A 155 -6.08 1.88 15.42
N ASP A 156 -7.24 1.27 15.17
CA ASP A 156 -7.71 0.08 15.91
C ASP A 156 -6.96 -1.22 15.55
N HIS A 157 -6.49 -1.34 14.31
CA HIS A 157 -5.83 -2.54 13.79
C HIS A 157 -4.32 -2.39 13.51
N TYR A 158 -3.83 -1.15 13.46
CA TYR A 158 -2.46 -0.82 13.07
C TYR A 158 -2.08 0.56 13.60
N GLY A 159 -0.84 0.95 13.36
CA GLY A 159 -0.40 2.32 13.53
C GLY A 159 0.66 2.48 14.60
N TRP A 160 1.55 3.44 14.36
CA TRP A 160 2.68 3.74 15.21
C TRP A 160 2.81 5.26 15.38
N PRO A 161 2.06 5.87 16.32
CA PRO A 161 1.99 7.32 16.46
C PRO A 161 3.33 8.02 16.68
N GLN A 162 4.31 7.32 17.24
CA GLN A 162 5.66 7.82 17.53
C GLN A 162 6.58 7.78 16.30
N ALA A 163 6.24 7.02 15.26
CA ALA A 163 7.06 6.93 14.06
C ALA A 163 7.12 8.27 13.30
N PRO A 164 8.21 8.56 12.59
CA PRO A 164 8.29 9.71 11.70
C PRO A 164 7.15 9.73 10.68
N ARG A 165 6.64 10.92 10.35
CA ARG A 165 5.56 11.10 9.35
C ARG A 165 6.03 10.90 7.89
N PHE A 166 7.34 10.99 7.65
CA PHE A 166 7.96 11.02 6.34
C PHE A 166 9.13 10.05 6.28
N ALA A 167 9.75 9.90 5.10
CA ALA A 167 10.88 9.01 4.89
C ALA A 167 11.94 9.08 6.00
N PHE A 168 12.34 7.92 6.52
CA PHE A 168 13.37 7.77 7.55
C PHE A 168 14.14 6.45 7.35
N ARG A 169 15.32 6.34 7.97
CA ARG A 169 16.10 5.10 7.99
C ARG A 169 15.84 4.36 9.31
N PRO A 170 15.19 3.19 9.29
CA PRO A 170 14.82 2.45 10.50
C PRO A 170 16.00 1.71 11.16
N LEU A 171 17.16 1.66 10.49
CA LEU A 171 18.37 1.00 10.96
C LEU A 171 19.58 1.90 10.65
N ALA A 172 20.49 2.05 11.61
CA ALA A 172 21.65 2.94 11.47
C ALA A 172 22.62 2.50 10.36
N ASP A 173 22.85 1.19 10.26
CA ASP A 173 23.89 0.59 9.42
C ASP A 173 23.33 -0.02 8.12
N SER A 174 22.16 0.42 7.67
CA SER A 174 21.54 -0.05 6.43
C SER A 174 21.10 1.10 5.52
N GLY A 175 21.02 0.80 4.22
CA GLY A 175 20.42 1.69 3.21
C GLY A 175 18.89 1.60 3.12
N LEU A 176 18.22 0.82 3.98
CA LEU A 176 16.77 0.67 3.94
C LEU A 176 16.10 2.02 4.23
N THR A 177 15.17 2.43 3.37
CA THR A 177 14.33 3.60 3.62
C THR A 177 12.90 3.15 3.94
N GLU A 178 12.35 3.58 5.07
CA GLU A 178 10.92 3.45 5.36
C GLU A 178 10.20 4.71 4.88
N LEU A 179 9.13 4.55 4.11
CA LEU A 179 8.28 5.62 3.59
C LEU A 179 6.85 5.44 4.12
N PRO A 180 6.52 6.08 5.25
CA PRO A 180 5.22 5.97 5.86
C PRO A 180 4.09 6.48 4.97
N VAL A 181 2.91 5.88 5.11
CA VAL A 181 1.71 6.35 4.40
C VAL A 181 1.35 7.77 4.87
N THR A 182 0.77 8.58 3.97
CA THR A 182 0.56 10.01 4.26
C THR A 182 -0.34 10.27 5.47
N THR A 183 0.09 11.25 6.27
CA THR A 183 -0.66 11.80 7.38
C THR A 183 -0.75 13.32 7.27
N ALA A 184 -1.88 13.87 7.72
CA ALA A 184 -2.08 15.32 7.82
C ALA A 184 -2.23 15.74 9.28
N ARG A 185 -1.87 16.99 9.60
CA ARG A 185 -2.06 17.57 10.93
C ARG A 185 -3.24 18.52 10.98
N LEU A 186 -4.08 18.40 12.00
CA LEU A 186 -5.16 19.33 12.29
C LEU A 186 -5.38 19.42 13.80
N GLY A 187 -5.31 20.63 14.37
CA GLY A 187 -5.56 20.87 15.80
C GLY A 187 -4.68 20.03 16.73
N GLY A 188 -3.38 19.90 16.41
CA GLY A 188 -2.43 19.08 17.19
C GLY A 188 -2.57 17.57 17.01
N ARG A 189 -3.52 17.09 16.20
CA ARG A 189 -3.72 15.66 15.92
C ARG A 189 -3.14 15.27 14.58
N THR A 190 -2.62 14.05 14.50
CA THR A 190 -2.21 13.41 13.24
C THR A 190 -3.36 12.55 12.71
N LEU A 191 -3.82 12.87 11.50
CA LEU A 191 -4.94 12.22 10.84
C LEU A 191 -4.44 11.33 9.69
N ALA A 192 -5.07 10.19 9.51
CA ALA A 192 -4.83 9.34 8.35
C ALA A 192 -5.27 10.07 7.07
N ALA A 193 -4.34 10.21 6.13
CA ALA A 193 -4.57 10.85 4.84
C ALA A 193 -3.95 10.06 3.68
N GLY A 194 -3.57 8.82 3.97
CA GLY A 194 -2.80 7.95 3.09
C GLY A 194 -3.60 7.25 2.01
N GLY A 195 -4.92 7.34 2.00
CA GLY A 195 -5.74 6.65 1.00
C GLY A 195 -6.69 5.62 1.61
N GLY A 196 -6.91 4.54 0.85
CA GLY A 196 -7.81 3.43 1.19
C GLY A 196 -9.17 3.88 1.69
N GLY A 197 -9.65 3.23 2.76
CA GLY A 197 -10.95 3.53 3.37
C GLY A 197 -11.15 5.00 3.74
N PHE A 198 -10.12 5.73 4.20
CA PHE A 198 -10.25 7.15 4.51
C PHE A 198 -10.52 7.99 3.26
N PHE A 199 -9.82 7.70 2.17
CA PHE A 199 -10.06 8.36 0.90
C PHE A 199 -11.42 7.99 0.31
N ARG A 200 -11.88 6.74 0.43
CA ARG A 200 -13.22 6.38 -0.07
C ARG A 200 -14.36 6.99 0.77
N LEU A 201 -14.22 7.03 2.09
CA LEU A 201 -15.30 7.44 3.00
C LEU A 201 -15.40 8.97 3.17
N LEU A 202 -14.28 9.70 3.21
CA LEU A 202 -14.29 11.15 3.43
C LEU A 202 -14.56 11.94 2.14
N PRO A 203 -15.05 13.19 2.21
CA PRO A 203 -15.17 14.06 1.05
C PRO A 203 -13.83 14.32 0.36
N TYR A 204 -13.82 14.53 -0.96
CA TYR A 204 -12.59 14.83 -1.71
C TYR A 204 -11.84 16.07 -1.20
N ALA A 205 -12.57 17.06 -0.69
CA ALA A 205 -11.97 18.26 -0.11
C ALA A 205 -10.95 17.94 0.99
N PHE A 206 -11.18 16.88 1.79
CA PHE A 206 -10.23 16.45 2.82
C PHE A 206 -8.93 15.94 2.21
N SER A 207 -9.01 15.02 1.24
CA SER A 207 -7.83 14.45 0.58
C SER A 207 -7.02 15.54 -0.12
N ARG A 208 -7.69 16.46 -0.83
CA ARG A 208 -7.04 17.60 -1.49
C ARG A 208 -6.36 18.54 -0.49
N TRP A 209 -7.01 18.84 0.64
CA TRP A 209 -6.42 19.63 1.71
C TRP A 209 -5.18 18.96 2.30
N ALA A 210 -5.24 17.65 2.56
CA ALA A 210 -4.14 16.89 3.13
C ALA A 210 -2.91 16.86 2.21
N VAL A 211 -3.09 16.56 0.92
CA VAL A 211 -1.98 16.60 -0.05
C VAL A 211 -1.41 18.02 -0.17
N ARG A 212 -2.25 19.06 -0.24
CA ARG A 212 -1.79 20.46 -0.26
C ARG A 212 -1.04 20.86 1.02
N GLN A 213 -1.45 20.36 2.18
CA GLN A 213 -0.73 20.60 3.44
C GLN A 213 0.66 19.99 3.36
N VAL A 214 0.77 18.72 2.97
CA VAL A 214 2.05 18.00 2.92
C VAL A 214 2.98 18.62 1.87
N ASN A 215 2.48 18.92 0.67
CA ASN A 215 3.27 19.53 -0.39
C ASN A 215 3.65 20.99 -0.06
N GLY A 216 2.69 21.76 0.46
CA GLY A 216 2.82 23.21 0.63
C GLY A 216 3.52 23.62 1.93
N GLN A 217 3.15 23.00 3.06
CA GLN A 217 3.63 23.34 4.39
C GLN A 217 4.81 22.46 4.80
N ASP A 218 4.66 21.13 4.70
CA ASP A 218 5.73 20.21 5.09
C ASP A 218 6.87 20.16 4.04
N LYS A 219 6.61 20.61 2.79
CA LYS A 219 7.54 20.52 1.65
C LYS A 219 8.01 19.09 1.39
N ARG A 220 7.09 18.13 1.56
CA ARG A 220 7.33 16.70 1.33
C ARG A 220 6.32 16.16 0.31
N PRO A 221 6.65 15.06 -0.39
CA PRO A 221 5.69 14.33 -1.19
C PRO A 221 4.69 13.59 -0.30
N ALA A 222 3.45 13.49 -0.79
CA ALA A 222 2.46 12.56 -0.29
C ALA A 222 2.66 11.18 -0.92
N ILE A 223 2.15 10.16 -0.24
CA ILE A 223 2.13 8.73 -0.59
C ILE A 223 0.71 8.25 -0.34
N LEU A 224 -0.01 8.00 -1.43
CA LEU A 224 -1.39 7.56 -1.44
C LEU A 224 -1.46 6.09 -1.90
N TYR A 225 -2.37 5.34 -1.31
CA TYR A 225 -2.67 3.97 -1.73
C TYR A 225 -4.18 3.73 -1.84
N PHE A 226 -4.56 2.70 -2.60
CA PHE A 226 -5.90 2.15 -2.62
C PHE A 226 -5.84 0.70 -3.13
N HIS A 227 -6.96 0.00 -3.09
CA HIS A 227 -7.05 -1.37 -3.58
C HIS A 227 -7.91 -1.45 -4.85
N PRO A 228 -7.62 -2.37 -5.79
CA PRO A 228 -8.42 -2.51 -7.00
C PRO A 228 -9.90 -2.80 -6.72
N TRP A 229 -10.22 -3.57 -5.67
CA TRP A 229 -11.60 -3.84 -5.30
C TRP A 229 -12.39 -2.59 -4.89
N GLU A 230 -11.72 -1.49 -4.51
CA GLU A 230 -12.40 -0.25 -4.12
C GLU A 230 -13.09 0.46 -5.29
N ILE A 231 -12.72 0.15 -6.54
CA ILE A 231 -13.37 0.69 -7.75
C ILE A 231 -14.43 -0.26 -8.34
N ASP A 232 -14.74 -1.38 -7.67
CA ASP A 232 -15.74 -2.36 -8.11
C ASP A 232 -17.00 -2.30 -7.23
N PRO A 233 -18.03 -1.51 -7.61
CA PRO A 233 -19.28 -1.45 -6.85
C PRO A 233 -20.09 -2.76 -6.89
N ASP A 234 -19.80 -3.62 -7.87
CA ASP A 234 -20.53 -4.86 -8.16
C ASP A 234 -19.84 -6.11 -7.59
N GLN A 235 -18.83 -5.91 -6.74
CA GLN A 235 -18.13 -7.01 -6.08
C GLN A 235 -19.10 -7.85 -5.20
N PRO A 236 -18.81 -9.16 -5.03
CA PRO A 236 -19.64 -10.04 -4.21
C PRO A 236 -19.89 -9.51 -2.80
N ARG A 237 -21.06 -9.82 -2.24
CA ARG A 237 -21.43 -9.44 -0.87
C ARG A 237 -21.27 -10.64 0.06
N VAL A 238 -20.37 -10.49 1.03
CA VAL A 238 -20.08 -11.52 2.03
C VAL A 238 -21.22 -11.63 3.04
N ALA A 239 -21.91 -12.76 3.04
CA ALA A 239 -22.90 -13.11 4.05
C ALA A 239 -22.23 -13.37 5.41
N GLY A 240 -22.88 -13.01 6.51
CA GLY A 240 -22.36 -13.25 7.87
C GLY A 240 -21.22 -12.33 8.32
N ALA A 241 -20.70 -11.46 7.44
CA ALA A 241 -19.64 -10.52 7.81
C ALA A 241 -20.12 -9.49 8.87
N PRO A 242 -19.28 -9.11 9.84
CA PRO A 242 -19.61 -8.11 10.85
C PRO A 242 -20.10 -6.79 10.23
N LEU A 243 -21.08 -6.14 10.85
CA LEU A 243 -21.67 -4.89 10.33
C LEU A 243 -20.61 -3.81 10.09
N LYS A 244 -19.63 -3.68 11.00
CA LYS A 244 -18.51 -2.75 10.88
C LYS A 244 -17.66 -3.04 9.62
N SER A 245 -17.37 -4.32 9.36
CA SER A 245 -16.65 -4.75 8.15
C SER A 245 -17.44 -4.43 6.90
N ARG A 246 -18.74 -4.75 6.86
CA ARG A 246 -19.62 -4.43 5.73
C ARG A 246 -19.68 -2.94 5.45
N LEU A 247 -19.86 -2.11 6.49
CA LEU A 247 -19.91 -0.66 6.35
C LEU A 247 -18.59 -0.11 5.79
N ARG A 248 -17.45 -0.53 6.36
CA ARG A 248 -16.13 -0.10 5.90
C ARG A 248 -15.85 -0.58 4.47
N HIS A 249 -16.21 -1.82 4.12
CA HIS A 249 -15.89 -2.41 2.82
C HIS A 249 -16.76 -1.85 1.70
N TYR A 250 -18.06 -1.66 1.91
CA TYR A 250 -19.01 -1.43 0.81
C TYR A 250 -19.44 0.02 0.57
N THR A 251 -19.20 0.92 1.53
CA THR A 251 -19.68 2.32 1.41
C THR A 251 -18.92 3.08 0.31
N ASN A 252 -19.59 3.88 -0.51
CA ASN A 252 -18.95 4.79 -1.47
C ASN A 252 -18.04 4.13 -2.55
N LEU A 253 -18.24 2.84 -2.88
CA LEU A 253 -17.46 2.19 -3.95
C LEU A 253 -17.65 2.89 -5.31
N GLY A 254 -18.88 3.27 -5.66
CA GLY A 254 -19.19 3.93 -6.93
C GLY A 254 -18.56 5.32 -7.13
N VAL A 255 -18.07 5.97 -6.07
CA VAL A 255 -17.41 7.28 -6.18
C VAL A 255 -15.88 7.17 -6.24
N MET A 256 -15.31 5.98 -6.05
CA MET A 256 -13.85 5.82 -5.94
C MET A 256 -13.13 6.19 -7.24
N ALA A 257 -13.53 5.62 -8.38
CA ALA A 257 -12.89 5.89 -9.66
C ALA A 257 -12.99 7.37 -10.10
N PRO A 258 -14.16 8.05 -10.03
CA PRO A 258 -14.23 9.50 -10.27
C PRO A 258 -13.34 10.33 -9.33
N LYS A 259 -13.26 9.92 -8.06
CA LYS A 259 -12.44 10.61 -7.06
C LYS A 259 -10.94 10.44 -7.31
N LEU A 260 -10.51 9.26 -7.75
CA LEU A 260 -9.13 8.98 -8.18
C LEU A 260 -8.76 9.81 -9.41
N ARG A 261 -9.61 9.87 -10.44
CA ARG A 261 -9.36 10.73 -11.62
C ARG A 261 -9.15 12.19 -11.22
N ARG A 262 -9.97 12.70 -10.30
CA ARG A 262 -9.82 14.06 -9.78
C ARG A 262 -8.52 14.26 -8.99
N LEU A 263 -8.14 13.29 -8.15
CA LEU A 263 -6.88 13.32 -7.41
C LEU A 263 -5.67 13.34 -8.34
N ILE A 264 -5.71 12.52 -9.39
CA ILE A 264 -4.65 12.42 -10.39
C ILE A 264 -4.53 13.70 -11.22
N ALA A 265 -5.64 14.34 -11.55
CA ALA A 265 -5.62 15.62 -12.27
C ALA A 265 -5.14 16.81 -11.42
N ASP A 266 -5.40 16.80 -10.11
CA ASP A 266 -5.09 17.94 -9.23
C ASP A 266 -3.62 17.98 -8.77
N PHE A 267 -2.85 16.89 -8.92
CA PHE A 267 -1.47 16.76 -8.39
C PHE A 267 -0.58 15.91 -9.29
N GLU A 268 0.73 16.03 -9.13
CA GLU A 268 1.69 15.16 -9.83
C GLU A 268 1.97 13.89 -9.04
N TRP A 269 2.03 12.76 -9.76
CA TRP A 269 2.15 11.42 -9.20
C TRP A 269 3.22 10.60 -9.91
N GLY A 270 3.91 9.75 -9.15
CA GLY A 270 4.92 8.83 -9.62
C GLY A 270 4.97 7.56 -8.77
N ARG A 271 6.04 6.78 -8.99
CA ARG A 271 6.34 5.52 -8.33
C ARG A 271 7.02 5.75 -6.99
N VAL A 272 6.84 4.82 -6.05
CA VAL A 272 7.45 4.88 -4.71
C VAL A 272 8.97 4.71 -4.78
N ASP A 273 9.50 3.82 -5.63
CA ASP A 273 10.95 3.70 -5.86
C ASP A 273 11.62 5.03 -6.25
N ALA A 274 11.00 5.81 -7.14
CA ALA A 274 11.51 7.11 -7.53
C ALA A 274 11.57 8.11 -6.36
N LEU A 275 10.60 8.04 -5.43
CA LEU A 275 10.65 8.82 -4.19
C LEU A 275 11.75 8.34 -3.25
N VAL A 276 12.01 7.02 -3.18
CA VAL A 276 13.12 6.47 -2.38
C VAL A 276 14.44 7.06 -2.87
N GLU A 277 14.70 7.02 -4.18
CA GLU A 277 15.91 7.57 -4.77
C GLU A 277 16.09 9.07 -4.48
N ALA A 278 14.99 9.82 -4.49
CA ALA A 278 14.98 11.26 -4.20
C ALA A 278 15.15 11.59 -2.70
N GLN A 279 14.68 10.73 -1.79
CA GLN A 279 14.61 11.04 -0.35
C GLN A 279 15.63 10.30 0.51
N ALA A 280 16.23 9.20 0.04
CA ALA A 280 17.08 8.34 0.86
C ALA A 280 18.29 9.07 1.48
N LYS A 281 18.85 10.07 0.78
CA LYS A 281 20.00 10.85 1.26
C LYS A 281 19.67 11.75 2.45
N ASP A 282 18.45 12.30 2.47
CA ASP A 282 17.99 13.25 3.48
C ASP A 282 17.11 12.59 4.56
N ALA A 283 16.90 11.28 4.46
CA ALA A 283 16.12 10.51 5.42
C ALA A 283 16.87 10.43 6.76
N PRO A 284 16.33 11.00 7.85
CA PRO A 284 16.96 10.94 9.15
C PRO A 284 17.06 9.49 9.63
N CYS A 285 18.14 9.17 10.33
CA CYS A 285 18.22 7.92 11.07
C CYS A 285 17.24 7.97 12.24
N TRP A 286 16.32 7.01 12.30
CA TRP A 286 15.40 6.83 13.40
C TRP A 286 15.36 5.32 13.68
N PRO A 287 16.37 4.79 14.39
CA PRO A 287 16.45 3.38 14.64
C PRO A 287 15.26 2.97 15.50
N VAL A 288 14.55 1.94 15.03
CA VAL A 288 13.46 1.34 15.80
C VAL A 288 14.03 0.84 17.12
N GLN A 289 13.53 1.39 18.23
CA GLN A 289 13.90 1.00 19.59
C GLN A 289 13.19 -0.28 20.01
#